data_AF-A0A2E1UTX9-F1
#
_entry.id   AF-A0A2E1UTX9-F1
#
_cell.length_a   1.000
_cell.length_b   1.000
_cell.length_c   1.000
_cell.angle_alpha   90.00
_cell.angle_beta   90.00
_cell.angle_gamma   90.00
#
_symmetry.space_group_name_H-M   'P 1'
#
loop_
_entity.id
_entity.type
_entity.pdbx_description
1 polymer ?
#
loop_
_entity_poly.entity_id
_entity_poly.type
_entity_poly.pdbx_seq_one_letter_code
_entity_poly.pdbx_strand_id
1 'polypeptide(L)' 'MLDALEDRYTAQISEADATIKIYLENSVGIGEHPQHIDEIDKLFQKIADAQEKLQAIKDFREPRDAL' A
#
# COMPACT_ATOMS: atom_id res chain seq x y z
N MET A 1 3.12 20.20 -4.15
CA MET A 1 4.16 19.24 -3.72
C MET A 1 3.59 18.16 -2.83
N LEU A 2 2.86 18.49 -1.76
CA LEU A 2 2.16 17.50 -0.93
C LEU A 2 1.11 16.71 -1.73
N ASP A 3 0.36 17.36 -2.62
CA ASP A 3 -0.62 16.67 -3.48
C ASP A 3 0.05 15.60 -4.36
N ALA A 4 1.22 15.90 -4.94
CA ALA A 4 1.98 14.94 -5.73
C ALA A 4 2.49 13.75 -4.91
N LEU A 5 2.75 13.94 -3.61
CA LEU A 5 3.11 12.84 -2.70
C LEU A 5 1.87 12.01 -2.35
N GLU A 6 0.72 12.64 -2.11
CA GLU A 6 -0.54 11.94 -1.90
C GLU A 6 -0.90 11.07 -3.12
N ASP A 7 -0.88 11.64 -4.32
CA ASP A 7 -1.14 10.93 -5.58
C ASP A 7 -0.20 9.73 -5.74
N ARG A 8 1.09 9.91 -5.43
CA ARG A 8 2.09 8.84 -5.48
C ARG A 8 1.75 7.70 -4.52
N TYR A 9 1.41 7.99 -3.28
CA TYR A 9 1.12 6.96 -2.27
C TYR A 9 -0.20 6.26 -2.55
N THR A 10 -1.22 6.97 -3.01
CA THR A 10 -2.47 6.37 -3.48
C THR A 10 -2.24 5.44 -4.68
N ALA A 11 -1.40 5.84 -5.64
CA ALA A 11 -1.03 4.98 -6.76
C ALA A 11 -0.28 3.72 -6.31
N GLN A 12 0.66 3.85 -5.36
CA GLN A 12 1.39 2.71 -4.80
C GLN A 12 0.49 1.70 -4.09
N ILE A 13 -0.51 2.18 -3.34
CA ILE A 13 -1.52 1.33 -2.71
C ILE A 13 -2.32 0.60 -3.79
N SER A 14 -2.84 1.31 -4.79
CA SER A 14 -3.64 0.70 -5.87
C SER A 14 -2.88 -0.37 -6.66
N GLU A 15 -1.59 -0.14 -6.92
CA GLU A 15 -0.72 -1.08 -7.63
C GLU A 15 -0.50 -2.36 -6.80
N ALA A 16 -0.19 -2.21 -5.51
CA ALA A 16 0.02 -3.34 -4.61
C ALA A 16 -1.27 -4.16 -4.42
N ASP A 17 -2.41 -3.48 -4.22
CA ASP A 17 -3.73 -4.11 -4.11
C ASP A 17 -4.08 -4.95 -5.35
N ALA A 18 -3.87 -4.38 -6.54
CA ALA A 18 -4.15 -5.10 -7.79
C ALA A 18 -3.27 -6.34 -7.93
N THR A 19 -1.99 -6.24 -7.53
CA THR A 19 -1.04 -7.37 -7.59
C THR A 19 -1.42 -8.47 -6.60
N ILE A 20 -1.81 -8.11 -5.38
CA ILE A 20 -2.31 -9.07 -4.37
C ILE A 20 -3.55 -9.78 -4.90
N LYS A 21 -4.51 -9.06 -5.49
CA LYS A 21 -5.71 -9.67 -6.08
C LYS A 21 -5.36 -10.67 -7.17
N ILE A 22 -4.41 -10.37 -8.04
CA ILE A 22 -3.93 -11.32 -9.06
C ILE A 22 -3.40 -12.59 -8.39
N TYR A 23 -2.59 -12.49 -7.34
CA TYR A 23 -2.10 -13.66 -6.60
C TYR A 23 -3.24 -14.47 -5.98
N LEU A 24 -4.24 -13.81 -5.39
CA LEU A 24 -5.36 -14.49 -4.71
C LEU A 24 -6.38 -15.10 -5.69
N GLU A 25 -6.65 -14.44 -6.82
CA GLU A 25 -7.66 -14.85 -7.80
C GLU A 25 -7.13 -15.88 -8.81
N ASN A 26 -5.84 -15.83 -9.16
CA ASN A 26 -5.23 -16.76 -10.12
C ASN A 26 -4.56 -17.99 -9.48
N SER A 27 -4.64 -18.16 -8.14
CA SER A 27 -4.01 -19.28 -7.42
C SER A 27 -4.72 -20.64 -7.61
N VAL A 28 -5.83 -20.70 -8.36
CA VAL A 28 -6.50 -21.98 -8.66
C VAL A 28 -5.76 -22.74 -9.78
N GLY A 29 -4.64 -23.40 -9.44
CA GLY A 29 -4.17 -24.57 -10.21
C GLY A 29 -2.69 -24.71 -10.55
N ILE A 30 -1.79 -23.87 -10.07
CA ILE A 30 -0.34 -24.07 -10.27
C ILE A 30 0.31 -24.10 -8.90
N GLY A 31 0.98 -25.21 -8.59
CA GLY A 31 1.44 -25.59 -7.25
C GLY A 31 1.93 -24.41 -6.41
N GLU A 32 1.36 -24.30 -5.21
CA GLU A 32 1.68 -23.26 -4.24
C GLU A 32 3.20 -23.16 -4.04
N HIS A 33 3.82 -22.18 -4.71
CA HIS A 33 5.20 -21.88 -4.45
C HIS A 33 5.24 -21.13 -3.11
N PRO A 34 6.01 -21.57 -2.10
CA PRO A 34 6.07 -20.92 -0.78
C PRO A 34 6.37 -19.40 -0.84
N GLN A 35 6.96 -18.97 -1.95
CA GLN A 35 7.37 -17.61 -2.24
C GLN A 35 6.20 -16.63 -2.45
N HIS A 36 4.98 -17.09 -2.76
CA HIS A 36 3.83 -16.19 -2.93
C HIS A 36 3.42 -15.50 -1.63
N ILE A 37 3.56 -16.18 -0.48
CA ILE A 37 3.29 -15.58 0.82
C ILE A 37 4.29 -14.45 1.08
N ASP A 38 5.58 -14.70 0.85
CA ASP A 38 6.63 -13.70 1.03
C ASP A 38 6.47 -12.50 0.07
N GLU A 39 6.03 -12.74 -1.17
CA GLU A 39 5.76 -11.65 -2.12
C GLU A 39 4.52 -10.84 -1.73
N ILE A 40 3.44 -11.49 -1.26
CA ILE A 40 2.25 -10.80 -0.76
C ILE A 40 2.58 -9.97 0.50
N ASP A 41 3.41 -10.49 1.41
CA ASP A 41 3.86 -9.77 2.61
C ASP A 41 4.60 -8.47 2.27
N LYS A 42 5.50 -8.50 1.29
CA LYS A 42 6.19 -7.29 0.79
C LYS A 42 5.21 -6.25 0.23
N LEU A 43 4.15 -6.70 -0.46
CA LEU A 43 3.12 -5.81 -0.99
C LEU A 43 2.30 -5.18 0.13
N PHE A 44 1.99 -5.92 1.19
CA PHE A 44 1.36 -5.37 2.40
C PHE A 44 2.26 -4.36 3.11
N GLN A 45 3.57 -4.60 3.21
CA GLN A 45 4.49 -3.62 3.76
C GLN A 45 4.49 -2.32 2.93
N LYS A 46 4.47 -2.42 1.59
CA LYS A 46 4.36 -1.24 0.71
C LYS A 46 3.06 -0.46 0.94
N ILE A 47 1.94 -1.15 1.18
CA ILE A 47 0.65 -0.53 1.51
C ILE A 47 0.73 0.18 2.87
N ALA A 48 1.21 -0.51 3.90
CA ALA A 48 1.33 0.04 5.25
C ALA A 48 2.19 1.31 5.27
N ASP A 49 3.36 1.25 4.64
CA ASP A 49 4.28 2.38 4.47
C ASP A 49 3.65 3.58 3.76
N ALA A 50 2.81 3.34 2.74
CA ALA A 50 2.13 4.38 2.00
C ALA A 50 1.00 5.00 2.81
N GLN A 51 0.24 4.19 3.55
CA GLN A 51 -0.81 4.64 4.45
C GLN A 51 -0.25 5.51 5.58
N GLU A 52 0.86 5.11 6.20
CA GLU A 52 1.51 5.91 7.25
C GLU A 52 1.97 7.27 6.71
N LYS A 53 2.54 7.30 5.49
CA LYS A 53 2.95 8.56 4.86
C LYS A 53 1.78 9.46 4.48
N LEU A 54 0.65 8.88 4.04
CA LEU A 54 -0.59 9.63 3.82
C LEU A 54 -1.12 10.24 5.12
N GLN A 55 -1.10 9.47 6.21
CA GLN A 55 -1.49 9.98 7.53
C GLN A 55 -0.56 11.11 7.98
N ALA A 56 0.75 10.97 7.81
CA ALA A 56 1.71 12.03 8.13
C ALA A 56 1.47 13.32 7.30
N ILE A 57 1.09 13.20 6.03
CA ILE A 57 0.71 14.36 5.21
C ILE A 57 -0.57 15.01 5.74
N LYS A 58 -1.57 14.20 6.12
CA LYS A 58 -2.82 14.69 6.70
C LYS A 58 -2.55 15.45 8.00
N ASP A 59 -1.79 14.85 8.92
CA ASP A 59 -1.41 15.46 10.21
C ASP A 59 -0.59 16.75 10.02
N PHE A 60 0.20 16.84 8.95
CA PHE A 60 0.94 18.05 8.62
C PHE A 60 0.04 19.18 8.09
N ARG A 61 -1.05 18.83 7.40
CA ARG A 61 -2.04 19.80 6.87
C ARG A 61 -3.01 20.29 7.93
N GLU A 62 -3.34 19.46 8.92
CA GLU A 62 -4.22 19.85 10.01
C GLU A 62 -3.51 20.88 10.90
N PRO A 63 -4.08 22.08 11.12
CA PRO A 63 -3.58 22.99 12.14
C PRO A 63 -3.62 22.25 13.47
N ARG A 64 -2.47 22.08 14.12
CA ARG A 64 -2.46 21.67 15.52
C ARG A 64 -3.13 22.79 16.29
N ASP A 65 -4.42 22.64 16.58
CA ASP A 65 -5.09 23.48 17.56
C ASP A 65 -4.30 23.31 18.86
N ALA A 66 -3.51 24.34 19.15
CA ALA A 66 -2.69 24.41 20.33
C ALA A 66 -3.62 24.39 21.55
N LEU A 67 -3.58 23.27 22.28
CA LEU A 67 -4.02 23.22 23.68
C LEU A 67 -3.02 23.98 24.55
#